data_AF-A0A3D0SSJ2-F1
#
_entry.id   AF-A0A3D0SSJ2-F1
#
_cell.length_a   1.000
_cell.length_b   1.000
_cell.length_c   1.000
_cell.angle_alpha   90.00
_cell.angle_beta   90.00
_cell.angle_gamma   90.00
#
_symmetry.space_group_name_H-M   'P 1'
#
loop_
_entity.id
_entity.type
_entity.pdbx_description
1 polymer ?
#
loop_
_entity_poly.entity_id
_entity_poly.type
_entity_poly.pdbx_seq_one_letter_code
_entity_poly.pdbx_strand_id
1 'polypeptide(L)' 'VRGLVGEPHGSQIMAGEIRGSSVDAGNLGVALAEELLGRGADTILRRLLAPC' A
#
# COMPACT_ATOMS: atom_id res chain seq x y z
N VAL A 1 -7.09 -5.16 -8.79
CA VAL A 1 -6.14 -4.07 -8.50
C VAL A 1 -4.92 -4.67 -7.81
N ARG A 2 -3.72 -4.22 -8.16
CA ARG A 2 -2.46 -4.60 -7.52
C ARG A 2 -1.79 -3.36 -6.98
N GLY A 3 -1.13 -3.47 -5.83
CA GLY A 3 -0.46 -2.36 -5.17
C GLY A 3 0.74 -2.84 -4.36
N LEU A 4 1.69 -1.95 -4.14
CA LEU A 4 2.89 -2.21 -3.34
C LEU A 4 3.34 -0.96 -2.59
N VAL A 5 3.89 -1.15 -1.40
CA VAL A 5 4.61 -0.14 -0.62
C VAL A 5 5.92 -0.75 -0.18
N GLY A 6 7.03 -0.05 -0.37
CA GLY A 6 8.34 -0.56 0.00
C GLY A 6 9.33 0.54 0.29
N GLU A 7 10.38 0.18 1.01
CA GLU A 7 11.53 1.07 1.24
C GLU A 7 12.22 1.34 -0.10
N PRO A 8 12.79 2.54 -0.34
CA PRO A 8 13.47 2.87 -1.59
C PRO A 8 14.65 1.95 -1.91
N HIS A 9 15.32 1.45 -0.87
CA HIS A 9 16.41 0.49 -0.99
C HIS A 9 15.89 -0.96 -1.23
N GLY A 10 14.59 -1.20 -1.14
CA GLY A 10 13.98 -2.51 -1.39
C GLY A 10 14.19 -3.54 -0.28
N SER A 11 14.71 -3.14 0.89
CA SER A 11 14.90 -4.02 2.05
C SER A 11 13.59 -4.53 2.63
N GLN A 12 12.50 -3.79 2.43
CA GLN A 12 11.15 -4.19 2.82
C GLN A 12 10.18 -3.82 1.71
N ILE A 13 9.36 -4.78 1.30
CA ILE A 13 8.29 -4.60 0.31
C ILE A 13 7.04 -5.32 0.82
N MET A 14 5.94 -4.58 0.86
CA MET A 14 4.60 -5.09 1.12
C MET A 14 3.78 -4.94 -0.15
N ALA A 15 3.39 -6.08 -0.74
CA ALA A 15 2.56 -6.14 -1.91
C ALA A 15 1.20 -6.77 -1.57
N GLY A 16 0.17 -6.35 -2.29
CA GLY A 16 -1.18 -6.88 -2.14
C GLY A 16 -1.93 -6.88 -3.47
N GLU A 17 -2.91 -7.76 -3.56
CA GLU A 17 -3.82 -7.85 -4.68
C GLU A 17 -5.24 -8.04 -4.17
N ILE A 18 -6.17 -7.27 -4.72
CA ILE A 18 -7.60 -7.44 -4.51
C ILE A 18 -8.30 -7.54 -5.86
N ARG A 19 -9.26 -8.46 -5.98
CA ARG A 19 -10.02 -8.70 -7.22
C ARG A 19 -11.49 -8.38 -7.00
N GLY A 20 -12.12 -7.80 -8.01
CA GLY A 20 -13.53 -7.42 -7.99
C GLY A 20 -13.95 -6.80 -9.31
N SER A 21 -15.18 -6.30 -9.36
CA SER A 21 -15.74 -5.62 -10.53
C SER A 21 -14.94 -4.37 -10.88
N SER A 22 -14.85 -4.05 -12.17
CA SER A 22 -14.24 -2.80 -12.65
C SER A 22 -15.00 -1.55 -12.19
N VAL A 23 -16.32 -1.67 -11.96
CA VAL A 23 -17.16 -0.60 -11.43
C VAL A 23 -16.72 -0.19 -10.02
N ASP A 24 -16.18 -1.14 -9.25
CA ASP A 24 -15.73 -0.92 -7.87
C ASP A 24 -14.25 -0.57 -7.78
N ALA A 25 -13.55 -0.33 -8.90
CA ALA A 25 -12.09 -0.16 -8.92
C ALA A 25 -11.58 0.90 -7.92
N GLY A 26 -12.32 1.98 -7.73
CA GLY A 26 -12.00 3.01 -6.72
C GLY A 26 -12.06 2.47 -5.29
N ASN A 27 -13.17 1.80 -4.93
CA ASN A 27 -13.35 1.20 -3.61
C ASN A 27 -12.33 0.09 -3.34
N LEU A 28 -12.05 -0.73 -4.36
CA LEU A 28 -11.02 -1.78 -4.30
C LEU A 28 -9.63 -1.17 -4.06
N GLY A 29 -9.33 -0.01 -4.64
CA GLY A 29 -8.08 0.71 -4.38
C GLY A 29 -7.95 1.19 -2.94
N VAL A 30 -9.01 1.80 -2.39
CA VAL A 30 -9.04 2.25 -0.99
C VAL A 30 -8.89 1.08 -0.03
N ALA A 31 -9.67 0.01 -0.25
CA ALA A 31 -9.59 -1.20 0.58
C ALA A 31 -8.19 -1.81 0.57
N LEU A 32 -7.54 -1.88 -0.59
CA LEU A 32 -6.16 -2.36 -0.71
C LEU A 32 -5.16 -1.45 0.02
N ALA A 33 -5.35 -0.14 -0.03
CA ALA A 33 -4.50 0.80 0.69
C ALA A 33 -4.65 0.67 2.21
N GLU A 34 -5.88 0.57 2.72
CA GLU A 34 -6.15 0.35 4.14
C GLU A 34 -5.56 -0.97 4.64
N GLU A 35 -5.67 -2.04 3.85
CA GLU A 35 -5.06 -3.34 4.15
C GLU A 35 -3.53 -3.23 4.27
N LEU A 36 -2.88 -2.55 3.32
CA LEU A 36 -1.43 -2.37 3.34
C LEU A 36 -1.00 -1.51 4.54
N LEU A 37 -1.72 -0.43 4.85
CA LEU A 37 -1.47 0.41 6.01
C LEU A 37 -1.60 -0.40 7.32
N GLY A 38 -2.65 -1.22 7.46
CA GLY A 38 -2.84 -2.09 8.62
C GLY A 38 -1.76 -3.17 8.80
N ARG A 39 -1.07 -3.54 7.72
CA ARG A 39 0.08 -4.47 7.74
C ARG A 39 1.40 -3.80 8.14
N GLY A 40 1.41 -2.48 8.35
CA GLY A 40 2.59 -1.72 8.73
C GLY A 40 3.25 -0.96 7.58
N ALA A 41 2.60 -0.82 6.42
CA ALA A 41 3.09 0.03 5.34
C ALA A 41 3.18 1.51 5.76
N ASP A 42 2.39 1.93 6.75
CA ASP A 42 2.44 3.26 7.33
C ASP A 42 3.82 3.60 7.92
N THR A 43 4.51 2.61 8.48
CA THR A 43 5.85 2.78 9.06
C THR A 43 6.88 3.14 7.99
N ILE A 44 6.79 2.49 6.82
CA ILE A 44 7.64 2.79 5.66
C ILE A 44 7.35 4.22 5.18
N LEU A 45 6.07 4.57 5.01
CA LEU A 45 5.67 5.90 4.54
C LEU A 45 6.09 7.01 5.50
N ARG A 46 5.94 6.81 6.82
CA ARG A 46 6.35 7.78 7.85
C ARG A 46 7.84 8.08 7.80
N ARG A 47 8.70 7.08 7.56
CA ARG A 47 10.15 7.29 7.43
C ARG A 47 10.50 8.12 6.21
N LEU A 48 9.81 7.90 5.09
CA LEU A 48 10.06 8.61 3.84
C LEU A 48 9.54 10.04 3.84
N LEU A 49 8.47 10.30 4.59
CA LEU A 49 7.84 11.61 4.69
C LEU A 49 8.33 12.44 5.89
N ALA A 50 9.23 11.88 6.72
CA ALA A 50 9.83 12.62 7.82
C ALA A 50 10.68 13.78 7.26
N PRO A 51 10.53 15.01 7.78
CA PRO A 51 11.37 16.13 7.38
C PRO A 51 12.83 15.89 7.82
N CYS A 52 13.78 16.27 6.97
CA CYS A 52 15.21 16.22 7.23
C CYS A 52 15.63 17.13 8.39
#